data_AF-A0A813M156-F1
#
_entry.id   AF-A0A813M156-F1
#
_cell.length_a   1.000
_cell.length_b   1.000
_cell.length_c   1.000
_cell.angle_alpha   90.00
_cell.angle_beta   90.00
_cell.angle_gamma   90.00
#
_symmetry.space_group_name_H-M   'P 1'
#
loop_
_entity.id
_entity.type
_entity.pdbx_description
1 polymer ?
#
loop_
_entity_poly.entity_id
_entity_poly.type
_entity_poly.pdbx_seq_one_letter_code
_entity_poly.pdbx_strand_id
1 'polypeptide(L)'
;MGGGRGDDWGGKGFGKGFGKGKGAPARAAGGKGTAVSDAPATGSSSRAGAKHDFKVLGLEVDDARALLELQDLFALEHLELTRAIYPQVTLRDWQLCLLCPLHILEKPNGRIEHVQSMVRKDQECFDNLTILKATVGHSNGHPAQMVGYIMFQTFKGSRSKRRSPHESPWPSVQ
;
A
#
# COMPACT_ATOMS: atom_id res chain seq x y z
N MET A 1 -44.83 1.35 19.64
CA MET A 1 -44.38 0.47 20.74
C MET A 1 -43.53 -0.64 20.14
N GLY A 2 -42.36 -0.92 20.74
CA GLY A 2 -41.35 -1.90 20.32
C GLY A 2 -40.34 -1.30 19.34
N GLY A 3 -39.08 -1.01 19.65
CA GLY A 3 -38.08 -1.73 20.45
C GLY A 3 -37.05 -2.27 19.43
N GLY A 4 -35.84 -1.74 19.27
CA GLY A 4 -34.81 -1.47 20.26
C GLY A 4 -33.78 -2.60 20.21
N ARG A 5 -32.69 -2.44 19.44
CA ARG A 5 -31.43 -3.19 19.59
C ARG A 5 -30.27 -2.27 19.21
N GLY A 6 -29.52 -1.85 20.22
CA GLY A 6 -28.20 -1.26 20.07
C GLY A 6 -27.17 -2.37 20.19
N ASP A 7 -26.22 -2.39 19.27
CA ASP A 7 -25.07 -3.28 19.33
C ASP A 7 -23.89 -2.54 19.95
N ASP A 8 -23.51 -3.08 21.10
CA ASP A 8 -22.51 -2.64 22.07
C ASP A 8 -21.12 -3.15 21.61
N TRP A 9 -20.25 -2.27 21.12
CA TRP A 9 -18.87 -2.62 20.76
C TRP A 9 -17.92 -2.38 21.94
N GLY A 10 -18.00 -3.27 22.93
CA GLY A 10 -17.06 -3.35 24.04
C GLY A 10 -15.76 -4.05 23.65
N GLY A 11 -14.73 -3.28 23.26
CA GLY A 11 -13.37 -3.76 23.05
C GLY A 11 -12.47 -3.55 24.28
N LYS A 12 -12.34 -4.58 25.13
CA LYS A 12 -11.44 -4.64 26.29
C LYS A 12 -9.97 -4.72 25.86
N GLY A 13 -9.11 -4.07 26.63
CA GLY A 13 -7.68 -3.93 26.39
C GLY A 13 -6.83 -5.19 26.59
N PHE A 14 -5.64 -5.11 25.99
CA PHE A 14 -4.42 -5.89 26.23
C PHE A 14 -3.28 -4.87 26.08
N GLY A 15 -2.20 -4.81 26.84
CA GLY A 15 -1.59 -5.65 27.87
C GLY A 15 -0.14 -5.13 27.93
N LYS A 16 0.27 -4.58 29.08
CA LYS A 16 1.62 -4.05 29.32
C LYS A 16 2.64 -5.20 29.46
N GLY A 17 3.88 -4.98 29.02
CA GLY A 17 5.05 -5.56 29.69
C GLY A 17 6.17 -6.06 28.78
N PHE A 18 7.37 -6.11 29.36
CA PHE A 18 8.66 -6.63 28.86
C PHE A 18 9.46 -5.66 27.96
N GLY A 19 10.72 -5.32 28.22
CA GLY A 19 11.65 -5.68 29.29
C GLY A 19 12.99 -5.01 28.98
N LYS A 20 13.60 -4.34 29.96
CA LYS A 20 14.92 -3.71 29.82
C LYS A 20 16.01 -4.78 29.83
N GLY A 21 16.67 -4.99 28.69
CA GLY A 21 17.92 -5.76 28.60
C GLY A 21 19.12 -4.83 28.50
N LYS A 22 19.91 -4.73 29.58
CA LYS A 22 21.27 -4.17 29.57
C LYS A 22 22.24 -5.25 29.09
N GLY A 23 23.17 -4.90 28.20
CA GLY A 23 24.27 -5.78 27.80
C GLY A 23 25.27 -5.08 26.87
N ALA A 24 26.28 -4.44 27.45
CA ALA A 24 27.61 -4.29 26.87
C ALA A 24 28.51 -5.39 27.51
N PRO A 25 29.76 -5.71 27.05
CA PRO A 25 30.66 -4.89 26.23
C PRO A 25 31.58 -5.65 25.22
N ALA A 26 32.47 -4.88 24.57
CA ALA A 26 33.89 -5.19 24.31
C ALA A 26 34.39 -5.35 22.84
N ARG A 27 35.23 -4.37 22.46
CA ARG A 27 36.58 -4.45 21.82
C ARG A 27 36.84 -5.38 20.62
N ALA A 28 37.28 -4.76 19.52
CA ALA A 28 38.50 -5.10 18.75
C ALA A 28 38.87 -3.86 17.89
N ALA A 29 39.97 -3.15 18.10
CA ALA A 29 41.36 -3.46 17.70
C ALA A 29 41.62 -3.28 16.19
N GLY A 30 42.31 -2.16 15.86
CA GLY A 30 43.47 -2.10 14.97
C GLY A 30 43.30 -2.50 13.50
N GLY A 31 43.19 -1.50 12.62
CA GLY A 31 43.46 -1.63 11.18
C GLY A 31 44.37 -0.51 10.70
N LYS A 32 45.61 -0.87 10.34
CA LYS A 32 46.67 0.01 9.84
C LYS A 32 46.25 0.70 8.54
N GLY A 33 46.52 2.01 8.46
CA GLY A 33 46.44 2.78 7.22
C GLY A 33 47.58 2.38 6.27
N THR A 34 47.21 1.82 5.13
CA THR A 34 48.07 1.67 3.95
C THR A 34 47.72 2.77 2.97
N ALA A 35 48.70 3.61 2.66
CA ALA A 35 48.69 4.49 1.50
C ALA A 35 48.76 3.64 0.22
N VAL A 36 47.84 3.87 -0.71
CA VAL A 36 47.87 3.38 -2.10
C VAL A 36 47.39 4.56 -2.94
N SER A 37 48.33 5.32 -3.49
CA SER A 37 48.73 5.27 -4.91
C SER A 37 47.64 5.81 -5.84
N ASP A 38 47.98 6.91 -6.51
CA ASP A 38 47.21 7.61 -7.53
C ASP A 38 46.52 6.66 -8.52
N ALA A 39 45.19 6.70 -8.53
CA ALA A 39 44.39 6.11 -9.58
C ALA A 39 44.28 7.10 -10.77
N PRO A 40 44.56 6.66 -12.01
CA PRO A 40 44.37 7.50 -13.18
C PRO A 40 42.88 7.85 -13.32
N ALA A 41 42.63 9.10 -13.74
CA ALA A 41 41.30 9.60 -14.07
C ALA A 41 40.60 8.65 -15.06
N THR A 42 39.73 7.80 -14.53
CA THR A 42 38.78 7.04 -15.33
C THR A 42 37.87 8.06 -15.99
N GLY A 43 38.02 8.16 -17.30
CA GLY A 43 37.23 9.02 -18.15
C GLY A 43 35.76 8.93 -17.79
N SER A 44 35.15 10.10 -17.68
CA SER A 44 33.71 10.31 -17.72
C SER A 44 33.20 9.72 -19.04
N SER A 45 32.97 8.41 -19.03
CA SER A 45 32.15 7.74 -20.02
C SER A 45 30.75 8.27 -19.78
N SER A 46 30.38 9.29 -20.55
CA SER A 46 29.00 9.69 -20.78
C SER A 46 28.23 8.46 -21.27
N ARG A 47 27.77 7.63 -20.33
CA ARG A 47 26.69 6.68 -20.58
C ARG A 47 25.55 7.56 -21.06
N ALA A 48 25.35 7.60 -22.37
CA ALA A 48 24.11 8.05 -22.97
C ALA A 48 23.02 7.18 -22.32
N GLY A 49 22.45 7.70 -21.24
CA GLY A 49 21.47 6.97 -20.44
C GLY A 49 20.37 6.57 -21.39
N ALA A 50 20.12 5.25 -21.49
CA ALA A 50 18.96 4.76 -22.18
C ALA A 50 17.76 5.55 -21.65
N LYS A 51 17.16 6.40 -22.49
CA LYS A 51 16.03 7.21 -22.10
C LYS A 51 14.88 6.25 -21.86
N HIS A 52 14.65 5.91 -20.60
CA HIS A 52 13.47 5.18 -20.17
C HIS A 52 12.27 6.12 -20.26
N ASP A 53 11.24 5.70 -20.99
CA ASP A 53 9.99 6.46 -21.10
C ASP A 53 9.11 6.13 -19.90
N PHE A 54 9.04 7.04 -18.93
CA PHE A 54 8.27 6.87 -17.71
C PHE A 54 6.88 7.49 -17.86
N LYS A 55 5.82 6.72 -17.54
CA LYS A 55 4.42 7.16 -17.65
C LYS A 55 3.61 6.81 -16.42
N VAL A 56 2.71 7.72 -16.05
CA VAL A 56 1.68 7.50 -15.03
C VAL A 56 0.32 7.48 -15.71
N LEU A 57 -0.42 6.39 -15.52
CA LEU A 57 -1.69 6.12 -16.19
C LEU A 57 -2.74 5.63 -15.18
N GLY A 58 -4.02 5.65 -15.56
CA GLY A 58 -5.04 4.94 -14.81
C GLY A 58 -4.81 3.43 -14.87
N LEU A 59 -5.14 2.72 -13.78
CA LEU A 59 -5.13 1.26 -13.78
C LEU A 59 -6.34 0.73 -14.57
N GLU A 60 -6.10 -0.26 -15.43
CA GLU A 60 -7.09 -0.93 -16.28
C GLU A 60 -7.28 -2.38 -15.82
N VAL A 61 -8.38 -3.00 -16.24
CA VAL A 61 -8.74 -4.37 -15.81
C VAL A 61 -7.68 -5.39 -16.25
N ASP A 62 -7.08 -5.17 -17.42
CA ASP A 62 -6.05 -6.03 -17.98
C ASP A 62 -4.72 -5.96 -17.21
N ASP A 63 -4.50 -4.89 -16.44
CA ASP A 63 -3.33 -4.74 -15.57
C ASP A 63 -3.43 -5.55 -14.27
N ALA A 64 -4.58 -6.18 -14.00
CA ALA A 64 -4.84 -6.78 -12.68
C ALA A 64 -3.78 -7.82 -12.27
N ARG A 65 -3.23 -8.57 -13.22
CA ARG A 65 -2.14 -9.53 -12.95
C ARG A 65 -0.83 -8.82 -12.56
N ALA A 66 -0.43 -7.79 -13.30
CA ALA A 66 0.77 -7.02 -13.00
C ALA A 66 0.67 -6.32 -11.63
N LEU A 67 -0.52 -5.86 -11.26
CA LEU A 67 -0.75 -5.32 -9.92
C LEU A 67 -0.57 -6.37 -8.83
N LEU A 68 -1.11 -7.58 -9.01
CA LEU A 68 -0.94 -8.67 -8.05
C LEU A 68 0.52 -9.06 -7.85
N GLU A 69 1.30 -9.10 -8.94
CA GLU A 69 2.73 -9.37 -8.89
C GLU A 69 3.47 -8.31 -8.08
N LEU A 70 3.17 -7.02 -8.27
CA LEU A 70 3.75 -5.94 -7.47
C LEU A 70 3.34 -6.04 -5.99
N GLN A 71 2.09 -6.38 -5.70
CA GLN A 71 1.62 -6.59 -4.33
C GLN A 71 2.34 -7.76 -3.66
N ASP A 72 2.60 -8.85 -4.39
CA ASP A 72 3.32 -10.01 -3.88
C ASP A 72 4.80 -9.70 -3.63
N LEU A 73 5.44 -8.92 -4.52
CA LEU A 73 6.79 -8.42 -4.30
C LEU A 73 6.88 -7.55 -3.04
N PHE A 74 5.89 -6.69 -2.80
CA PHE A 74 5.83 -5.87 -1.60
C PHE A 74 5.72 -6.71 -0.32
N ALA A 75 4.87 -7.75 -0.32
CA ALA A 75 4.74 -8.66 0.82
C ALA A 75 6.02 -9.51 1.04
N LEU A 76 6.69 -9.92 -0.04
CA LEU A 76 7.98 -10.62 0.01
C LEU A 76 9.07 -9.74 0.62
N GLU A 77 9.19 -8.48 0.18
CA GLU A 77 10.15 -7.53 0.74
C GLU A 77 9.92 -7.33 2.25
N HIS A 78 8.66 -7.23 2.69
CA HIS A 78 8.32 -7.14 4.11
C HIS A 78 8.74 -8.38 4.89
N LEU A 79 8.51 -9.58 4.33
CA LEU A 79 8.97 -10.82 4.93
C LEU A 79 10.49 -10.83 5.08
N GLU A 80 11.23 -10.45 4.05
CA GLU A 80 12.70 -10.43 4.06
C GLU A 80 13.26 -9.46 5.11
N LEU A 81 12.73 -8.23 5.15
CA LEU A 81 13.17 -7.21 6.10
C LEU A 81 12.88 -7.57 7.56
N THR A 82 11.80 -8.32 7.81
CA THR A 82 11.33 -8.60 9.17
C THR A 82 11.68 -9.99 9.68
N ARG A 83 12.26 -10.86 8.84
CA ARG A 83 12.51 -12.27 9.15
C ARG A 83 13.32 -12.51 10.43
N ALA A 84 14.28 -11.64 10.72
CA ALA A 84 15.12 -11.75 11.90
C ALA A 84 14.36 -11.47 13.21
N ILE A 85 13.27 -10.70 13.14
CA ILE A 85 12.47 -10.27 14.28
C ILE A 85 11.26 -11.20 14.47
N TYR A 86 10.64 -11.63 13.36
CA TYR A 86 9.43 -12.46 13.35
C TYR A 86 9.63 -13.75 12.52
N PRO A 87 10.46 -14.69 12.99
CA PRO A 87 10.83 -15.88 12.20
C PRO A 87 9.64 -16.83 11.90
N GLN A 88 8.58 -16.77 12.70
CA GLN A 88 7.37 -17.57 12.54
C GLN A 88 6.35 -16.97 11.57
N VAL A 89 6.53 -15.71 11.15
CA VAL A 89 5.59 -15.04 10.24
C VAL A 89 5.90 -15.45 8.81
N THR A 90 4.88 -15.92 8.10
CA THR A 90 4.98 -16.42 6.73
C THR A 90 4.63 -15.35 5.71
N LEU A 91 4.92 -15.61 4.42
CA LEU A 91 4.45 -14.74 3.34
C LEU A 91 2.92 -14.60 3.35
N ARG A 92 2.20 -15.68 3.67
CA ARG A 92 0.74 -15.68 3.72
C ARG A 92 0.21 -14.72 4.79
N ASP A 93 0.88 -14.64 5.93
CA ASP A 93 0.53 -13.70 7.00
C ASP A 93 0.74 -12.25 6.55
N TRP A 94 1.83 -11.97 5.82
CA TRP A 94 2.05 -10.64 5.23
C TRP A 94 1.04 -10.28 4.15
N GLN A 95 0.67 -11.23 3.29
CA GLN A 95 -0.39 -11.02 2.29
C GLN A 95 -1.74 -10.72 2.97
N LEU A 96 -2.05 -11.40 4.07
CA LEU A 96 -3.25 -11.14 4.87
C LEU A 96 -3.23 -9.75 5.52
N CYS A 97 -2.09 -9.35 6.08
CA CYS A 97 -1.94 -8.08 6.79
C CYS A 97 -1.89 -6.86 5.84
N LEU A 98 -1.24 -7.00 4.68
CA LEU A 98 -0.92 -5.86 3.81
C LEU A 98 -1.84 -5.74 2.59
N LEU A 99 -2.36 -6.85 2.07
CA LEU A 99 -2.93 -6.87 0.72
C LEU A 99 -4.43 -7.10 0.70
N CYS A 100 -4.93 -8.14 1.38
CA CYS A 100 -6.34 -8.49 1.31
C CYS A 100 -6.82 -9.36 2.50
N PRO A 101 -8.11 -9.26 2.88
CA PRO A 101 -8.69 -10.08 3.95
C PRO A 101 -8.74 -11.58 3.60
N LEU A 102 -8.76 -12.42 4.62
CA LEU A 102 -8.61 -13.89 4.52
C LEU A 102 -9.57 -14.53 3.51
N HIS A 103 -10.86 -14.14 3.54
CA HIS A 103 -11.88 -14.72 2.66
C HIS A 103 -11.59 -14.49 1.17
N ILE A 104 -10.87 -13.43 0.81
CA ILE A 104 -10.43 -13.16 -0.57
C ILE A 104 -9.20 -14.01 -0.91
N LEU A 105 -8.28 -14.15 0.05
CA LEU A 105 -7.04 -14.92 -0.13
C LEU A 105 -7.29 -16.42 -0.28
N GLU A 106 -8.30 -16.95 0.41
CA GLU A 106 -8.66 -18.37 0.38
C GLU A 106 -9.50 -18.76 -0.84
N LYS A 107 -10.20 -17.80 -1.44
CA LYS A 107 -11.01 -18.05 -2.63
C LYS A 107 -10.10 -18.28 -3.84
N PRO A 108 -10.28 -19.37 -4.61
CA PRO A 108 -9.60 -19.52 -5.90
C PRO A 108 -9.88 -18.31 -6.79
N ASN A 109 -8.84 -17.70 -7.33
CA ASN A 109 -8.92 -16.44 -8.10
C ASN A 109 -9.50 -15.24 -7.32
N GLY A 110 -9.69 -15.32 -6.00
CA GLY A 110 -10.33 -14.26 -5.22
C GLY A 110 -9.56 -12.94 -5.30
N ARG A 111 -8.22 -13.00 -5.25
CA ARG A 111 -7.37 -11.81 -5.38
C ARG A 111 -7.50 -11.13 -6.74
N ILE A 112 -7.53 -11.89 -7.83
CA ILE A 112 -7.64 -11.30 -9.18
C ILE A 112 -9.05 -10.72 -9.39
N GLU A 113 -10.09 -11.42 -8.95
CA GLU A 113 -11.46 -10.90 -9.00
C GLU A 113 -11.62 -9.64 -8.16
N HIS A 114 -10.98 -9.58 -6.98
CA HIS A 114 -10.99 -8.41 -6.11
C HIS A 114 -10.30 -7.21 -6.76
N VAL A 115 -9.13 -7.41 -7.38
CA VAL A 115 -8.46 -6.32 -8.12
C VAL A 115 -9.31 -5.83 -9.29
N GLN A 116 -9.89 -6.75 -10.07
CA GLN A 116 -10.78 -6.36 -11.17
C GLN A 116 -12.01 -5.59 -10.67
N SER A 117 -12.58 -6.02 -9.55
CA SER A 117 -13.69 -5.35 -8.87
C SER A 117 -13.31 -3.93 -8.41
N MET A 118 -12.13 -3.76 -7.81
CA MET A 118 -11.58 -2.45 -7.43
C MET A 118 -11.42 -1.52 -8.65
N VAL A 119 -10.91 -2.04 -9.76
CA VAL A 119 -10.71 -1.27 -10.99
C VAL A 119 -12.04 -0.89 -11.66
N ARG A 120 -12.98 -1.83 -11.73
CA ARG A 120 -14.33 -1.59 -12.29
C ARG A 120 -15.22 -0.74 -11.39
N LYS A 121 -14.89 -0.64 -10.10
CA LYS A 121 -15.72 0.00 -9.07
C LYS A 121 -17.12 -0.62 -9.02
N ASP A 122 -17.19 -1.95 -9.13
CA ASP A 122 -18.46 -2.69 -9.13
C ASP A 122 -19.00 -2.99 -7.70
N GLN A 123 -18.33 -2.49 -6.66
CA GLN A 123 -18.77 -2.50 -5.27
C GLN A 123 -18.92 -1.08 -4.72
N GLU A 124 -19.93 -0.86 -3.88
CA GLU A 124 -20.28 0.46 -3.30
C GLU A 124 -19.11 1.13 -2.55
N CYS A 125 -18.16 0.34 -2.02
CA CYS A 125 -17.01 0.86 -1.30
C CYS A 125 -15.95 1.53 -2.21
N PHE A 126 -16.02 1.36 -3.54
CA PHE A 126 -14.99 1.81 -4.49
C PHE A 126 -15.35 3.06 -5.30
N ASP A 127 -16.53 3.67 -5.09
CA ASP A 127 -17.04 4.78 -5.90
C ASP A 127 -16.05 5.96 -6.05
N ASN A 128 -15.26 6.23 -5.01
CA ASN A 128 -14.27 7.31 -5.00
C ASN A 128 -12.81 6.81 -4.98
N LEU A 129 -12.58 5.52 -5.22
CA LEU A 129 -11.24 4.95 -5.31
C LEU A 129 -10.61 5.37 -6.65
N THR A 130 -9.35 5.81 -6.60
CA THR A 130 -8.53 6.06 -7.79
C THR A 130 -7.24 5.26 -7.65
N ILE A 131 -6.90 4.53 -8.70
CA ILE A 131 -5.67 3.75 -8.77
C ILE A 131 -4.89 4.20 -10.00
N LEU A 132 -3.67 4.69 -9.78
CA LEU A 132 -2.74 5.06 -10.84
C LEU A 132 -1.60 4.05 -10.89
N LYS A 133 -1.22 3.64 -12.11
CA LYS A 133 -0.07 2.79 -12.38
C LYS A 133 1.10 3.63 -12.90
N ALA A 134 2.30 3.32 -12.44
CA ALA A 134 3.55 3.83 -12.98
C ALA A 134 4.16 2.75 -13.88
N THR A 135 4.51 3.12 -15.11
CA THR A 135 5.06 2.21 -16.12
C THR A 135 6.35 2.75 -16.70
N VAL A 136 7.26 1.84 -17.06
CA VAL A 136 8.51 2.15 -17.73
C VAL A 136 8.52 1.45 -19.09
N GLY A 137 8.63 2.24 -20.16
CA GLY A 137 8.85 1.75 -21.51
C GLY A 137 10.31 1.36 -21.71
N HIS A 138 10.55 0.24 -22.41
CA HIS A 138 11.87 -0.20 -22.80
C HIS A 138 12.11 0.09 -24.28
N SER A 139 13.31 0.57 -24.62
CA SER A 139 13.70 0.89 -25.99
C SER A 139 13.91 -0.35 -26.88
N ASN A 140 13.92 -1.55 -26.30
CA ASN A 140 14.13 -2.82 -26.99
C ASN A 140 12.84 -3.48 -27.50
N GLY A 141 11.73 -2.74 -27.52
CA GLY A 141 10.44 -3.25 -28.01
C GLY A 141 9.70 -4.16 -27.04
N HIS A 142 10.19 -4.33 -25.81
CA HIS A 142 9.39 -4.99 -24.77
C HIS A 142 8.18 -4.12 -24.37
N PRO A 143 7.06 -4.76 -23.99
CA PRO A 143 5.92 -4.04 -23.45
C PRO A 143 6.33 -3.23 -22.22
N ALA A 144 5.65 -2.11 -22.00
CA ALA A 144 5.90 -1.29 -20.83
C ALA A 144 5.65 -2.09 -19.55
N GLN A 145 6.63 -2.07 -18.64
CA GLN A 145 6.53 -2.80 -17.37
C GLN A 145 5.93 -1.89 -16.30
N MET A 146 4.98 -2.41 -15.52
CA MET A 146 4.50 -1.71 -14.32
C MET A 146 5.57 -1.77 -13.22
N VAL A 147 5.97 -0.61 -12.70
CA VAL A 147 7.03 -0.49 -11.67
C VAL A 147 6.50 -0.01 -10.33
N GLY A 148 5.23 0.40 -10.28
CA GLY A 148 4.60 0.86 -9.05
C GLY A 148 3.16 1.28 -9.29
N TYR A 149 2.45 1.53 -8.20
CA TYR A 149 1.10 2.05 -8.23
C TYR A 149 0.83 2.92 -7.00
N ILE A 150 -0.15 3.81 -7.11
CA ILE A 150 -0.70 4.55 -5.97
C ILE A 150 -2.21 4.39 -5.96
N MET A 151 -2.75 4.09 -4.79
CA MET A 151 -4.17 3.95 -4.53
C MET A 151 -4.60 5.01 -3.52
N PHE A 152 -5.64 5.77 -3.84
CA PHE A 152 -6.18 6.77 -2.92
C PHE A 152 -7.69 6.91 -3.10
N GLN A 153 -8.38 7.24 -2.01
CA GLN A 153 -9.81 7.50 -2.02
C GLN A 153 -10.07 8.98 -1.73
N THR A 154 -10.78 9.66 -2.63
CA THR A 154 -11.14 11.07 -2.40
C THR A 154 -12.47 11.14 -1.66
N PHE A 155 -12.51 11.73 -0.46
CA PHE A 155 -13.78 12.01 0.18
C PHE A 155 -14.49 13.16 -0.56
N LYS A 156 -15.45 12.84 -1.42
CA LYS A 156 -16.42 13.84 -1.88
C LYS A 156 -17.33 14.13 -0.68
N GLY A 157 -16.93 15.08 0.15
CA GLY A 157 -17.81 15.61 1.19
C GLY A 157 -19.12 15.92 0.52
N SER A 158 -20.19 15.24 0.93
CA SER A 158 -21.53 15.55 0.45
C SER A 158 -21.67 17.05 0.61
N ARG A 159 -21.78 17.80 -0.49
CA ARG A 159 -22.27 19.16 -0.40
C ARG A 159 -23.67 18.98 0.15
N SER A 160 -23.78 19.05 1.48
CA SER A 160 -25.05 19.16 2.17
C SER A 160 -25.70 20.34 1.48
N LYS A 161 -26.68 20.05 0.62
CA LYS A 161 -27.65 21.03 0.18
C LYS A 161 -28.23 21.50 1.51
N ARG A 162 -27.68 22.59 2.07
CA ARG A 162 -28.35 23.42 3.06
C ARG A 162 -29.66 23.78 2.38
N ARG A 163 -30.69 22.97 2.60
CA ARG A 163 -32.07 23.38 2.43
C ARG A 163 -32.18 24.49 3.46
N SER A 164 -32.14 25.73 2.97
CA SER A 164 -32.56 26.88 3.74
C SER A 164 -33.84 26.47 4.47
N PRO A 165 -33.94 26.65 5.80
CA PRO A 165 -35.21 26.45 6.47
C PRO A 165 -36.21 27.36 5.76
N HIS A 166 -37.20 26.75 5.11
CA HIS A 166 -38.39 27.47 4.71
C HIS A 166 -38.99 27.99 6.02
N GLU A 167 -38.89 29.29 6.26
CA GLU A 167 -39.56 29.97 7.36
C GLU A 167 -41.01 29.48 7.39
N SER A 168 -41.32 28.71 8.42
CA SER A 168 -42.70 28.38 8.74
C SER A 168 -43.22 29.54 9.58
N PRO A 169 -44.32 30.21 9.17
CA PRO A 169 -44.90 31.27 9.96
C PRO A 169 -45.47 30.62 11.24
N TRP A 170 -44.95 31.03 12.39
CA TRP A 170 -45.47 30.60 13.68
C TRP A 170 -46.94 31.01 13.80
N PRO A 171 -47.83 30.12 14.27
CA PRO A 171 -49.20 30.53 14.57
C PRO A 171 -49.19 31.43 15.81
N SER A 172 -49.77 32.61 15.67
CA SER A 172 -50.02 33.52 16.78
C SER A 172 -51.04 32.89 17.73
N VAL A 173 -50.67 32.74 18.99
CA VAL A 173 -51.58 32.32 20.06
C VAL A 173 -52.41 33.55 20.47
N GLN A 174 -53.73 33.40 20.48
CA GLN A 174 -54.70 34.36 21.02
C GLN A 174 -54.93 34.13 22.52
#